data_AF-A0A1H6V3Q9-F1
#
_entry.id   AF-A0A1H6V3Q9-F1
#
_cell.length_a   1.000
_cell.length_b   1.000
_cell.length_c   1.000
_cell.angle_alpha   90.00
_cell.angle_beta   90.00
_cell.angle_gamma   90.00
#
_symmetry.space_group_name_H-M   'P 1'
#
loop_
_entity.id
_entity.type
_entity.pdbx_description
1 polymer ?
#
loop_
_entity_poly.entity_id
_entity_poly.type
_entity_poly.pdbx_seq_one_letter_code
_entity_poly.pdbx_strand_id
1 'polypeptide(L)'
;MTLGDIPAVRYGATGLAKPSQLALAFALLAPSWIVFTMAATSREYDGVGSFIGWILGGIIAPPFAILIAVVLGLPLRLVPSINRWWAGNGRIYLLTAAAGLALIVAGYVKPVQESVTAGGTTSTAEIPDGGLLFAGWFVIAVLLVNASLPLRWVLGEHRR
;
A
#
# COMPACT_ATOMS: atom_id res chain seq x y z
N MET A 1 -23.13 -39.23 -8.42
CA MET A 1 -22.02 -38.31 -8.07
C MET A 1 -22.59 -37.15 -7.28
N THR A 2 -22.44 -37.22 -5.97
CA THR A 2 -22.90 -36.23 -5.00
C THR A 2 -21.86 -35.12 -4.85
N LEU A 3 -22.30 -33.90 -4.53
CA LEU A 3 -21.49 -32.67 -4.39
C LEU A 3 -20.40 -32.72 -3.30
N GLY A 4 -20.12 -33.89 -2.72
CA GLY A 4 -19.15 -34.13 -1.63
C GLY A 4 -17.78 -34.63 -2.09
N ASP A 5 -17.60 -34.96 -3.37
CA ASP A 5 -16.37 -35.58 -3.88
C ASP A 5 -15.40 -34.61 -4.58
N ILE A 6 -15.59 -33.29 -4.43
CA ILE A 6 -14.59 -32.34 -4.92
C ILE A 6 -13.45 -32.34 -3.90
N PRO A 7 -12.25 -32.84 -4.23
CA PRO A 7 -11.12 -32.72 -3.33
C PRO A 7 -10.95 -31.23 -3.05
N ALA A 8 -11.01 -30.88 -1.76
CA ALA A 8 -10.61 -29.57 -1.29
C ALA A 8 -9.12 -29.43 -1.63
N VAL A 9 -8.84 -28.99 -2.87
CA VAL A 9 -7.54 -28.53 -3.29
C VAL A 9 -7.21 -27.45 -2.27
N ARG A 10 -6.34 -27.80 -1.33
CA ARG A 10 -5.67 -26.87 -0.42
C ARG A 10 -5.03 -25.83 -1.32
N TYR A 11 -5.77 -24.77 -1.63
CA TYR A 11 -5.23 -23.58 -2.25
C TYR A 11 -4.16 -23.09 -1.30
N GLY A 12 -2.91 -23.25 -1.74
CA GLY A 12 -1.65 -22.94 -1.06
C GLY A 12 -1.83 -22.16 0.23
N ALA A 13 -1.91 -22.89 1.34
CA ALA A 13 -1.78 -22.37 2.69
C ALA A 13 -0.31 -22.03 2.98
N THR A 14 0.36 -21.33 2.07
CA THR A 14 1.52 -20.54 2.49
C THR A 14 0.91 -19.28 3.08
N GLY A 15 0.98 -19.10 4.40
CA GLY A 15 0.54 -17.87 5.09
C GLY A 15 1.19 -16.59 4.52
N LEU A 16 2.20 -16.73 3.66
CA LEU A 16 2.88 -15.69 2.92
C LEU A 16 2.08 -15.16 1.73
N ALA A 17 2.16 -13.85 1.47
CA ALA A 17 1.56 -13.24 0.28
C ALA A 17 2.25 -13.79 -0.99
N LYS A 18 1.56 -13.80 -2.14
CA LYS A 18 2.18 -14.26 -3.38
C LYS A 18 3.38 -13.35 -3.71
N PRO A 19 4.53 -13.89 -4.15
CA PRO A 19 5.71 -13.08 -4.46
C PRO A 19 5.42 -11.99 -5.51
N SER A 20 4.49 -12.23 -6.44
CA SER A 20 4.02 -11.22 -7.40
C SER A 20 3.28 -10.05 -6.75
N GLN A 21 2.52 -10.27 -5.67
CA GLN A 21 1.84 -9.19 -4.93
C GLN A 21 2.82 -8.36 -4.12
N LEU A 22 3.83 -9.01 -3.53
CA LEU A 22 4.92 -8.34 -2.82
C LEU A 22 5.74 -7.48 -3.78
N ALA A 23 6.08 -8.02 -4.96
CA ALA A 23 6.78 -7.28 -6.00
C ALA A 23 5.98 -6.06 -6.48
N LEU A 24 4.67 -6.21 -6.68
CA LEU A 24 3.81 -5.12 -7.14
C LEU A 24 3.62 -4.04 -6.06
N ALA A 25 3.47 -4.44 -4.79
CA ALA A 25 3.44 -3.51 -3.67
C ALA A 25 4.77 -2.75 -3.54
N PHE A 26 5.91 -3.44 -3.71
CA PHE A 26 7.23 -2.81 -3.68
C PHE A 26 7.42 -1.85 -4.86
N ALA A 27 7.07 -2.27 -6.08
CA ALA A 27 7.17 -1.46 -7.29
C ALA A 27 6.30 -0.19 -7.22
N LEU A 28 5.22 -0.20 -6.44
CA LEU A 28 4.40 0.99 -6.20
C LEU A 28 4.96 1.85 -5.07
N LEU A 29 5.33 1.25 -3.94
CA LEU A 29 5.74 1.99 -2.75
C LEU A 29 7.13 2.62 -2.89
N ALA A 30 8.08 1.96 -3.57
CA ALA A 30 9.45 2.47 -3.68
C ALA A 30 9.52 3.81 -4.45
N PRO A 31 8.92 3.95 -5.64
CA PRO A 31 8.87 5.25 -6.33
C PRO A 31 8.07 6.30 -5.55
N SER A 32 6.95 5.91 -4.94
CA SER A 32 6.12 6.83 -4.15
C SER A 32 6.85 7.39 -2.95
N TRP A 33 7.65 6.57 -2.26
CA TRP A 33 8.50 7.01 -1.17
C TRP A 33 9.53 8.04 -1.65
N ILE A 34 10.22 7.74 -2.76
CA ILE A 34 11.21 8.65 -3.34
C ILE A 34 10.58 10.00 -3.69
N VAL A 35 9.44 10.00 -4.39
CA VAL A 35 8.72 11.23 -4.77
C VAL A 35 8.31 12.02 -3.53
N PHE A 36 7.80 11.36 -2.49
CA PHE A 36 7.44 12.01 -1.24
C PHE A 36 8.65 12.64 -0.55
N THR A 37 9.75 11.90 -0.39
CA THR A 37 10.97 12.43 0.24
C THR A 37 11.59 13.56 -0.57
N MET A 38 11.57 13.47 -1.90
CA MET A 38 11.99 14.56 -2.78
C MET A 38 11.14 15.80 -2.58
N ALA A 39 9.82 15.67 -2.53
CA ALA A 39 8.93 16.80 -2.29
C ALA A 39 9.18 17.44 -0.91
N ALA A 40 9.31 16.63 0.15
CA ALA A 40 9.51 17.10 1.51
C ALA A 40 10.89 17.73 1.76
N THR A 41 11.95 17.20 1.16
CA THR A 41 13.35 17.61 1.46
C THR A 41 14.03 18.37 0.32
N SER A 42 13.30 18.73 -0.73
CA SER A 42 13.80 19.50 -1.88
C SER A 42 14.53 20.80 -1.49
N ARG A 43 14.15 21.42 -0.37
CA ARG A 43 14.74 22.67 0.12
C ARG A 43 16.03 22.47 0.93
N GLU A 44 16.24 21.28 1.48
CA GLU A 44 17.43 20.89 2.25
C GLU A 44 18.39 20.03 1.41
N TYR A 45 18.28 20.14 0.09
CA TYR A 45 19.09 19.37 -0.83
C TYR A 45 20.57 19.79 -0.73
N ASP A 46 21.37 18.96 -0.07
CA ASP A 46 22.82 19.13 0.10
C ASP A 46 23.61 18.32 -0.96
N GLY A 47 22.98 18.05 -2.11
CA GLY A 47 23.62 17.32 -3.21
C GLY A 47 23.53 15.79 -3.09
N VAL A 48 24.65 15.13 -3.37
CA VAL A 48 24.72 13.67 -3.55
C VAL A 48 24.29 12.90 -2.29
N GLY A 49 24.54 13.45 -1.09
CA GLY A 49 24.15 12.83 0.18
C GLY A 49 22.64 12.65 0.31
N SER A 50 21.87 13.70 0.03
CA SER A 50 20.39 13.66 0.04
C SER A 50 19.85 12.67 -1.00
N PHE A 51 20.47 12.61 -2.18
CA PHE A 51 20.07 11.68 -3.25
C PHE A 51 20.27 10.21 -2.85
N ILE A 52 21.41 9.89 -2.23
CA ILE A 52 21.68 8.55 -1.69
C ILE A 52 20.66 8.22 -0.59
N GLY A 53 20.38 9.17 0.30
CA GLY A 53 19.37 9.02 1.35
C GLY A 53 17.99 8.68 0.81
N TRP A 54 17.55 9.35 -0.28
CA TRP A 54 16.26 9.07 -0.92
C TRP A 54 16.19 7.67 -1.53
N ILE A 55 17.25 7.24 -2.23
CA ILE A 55 17.32 5.90 -2.83
C ILE A 55 17.32 4.83 -1.74
N LEU A 56 18.17 4.97 -0.72
CA LEU A 56 18.23 4.02 0.39
C LEU A 56 16.90 3.96 1.15
N GLY A 57 16.28 5.11 1.39
CA GLY A 57 14.93 5.18 1.96
C GLY A 57 13.89 4.45 1.10
N GLY A 58 13.93 4.64 -0.22
CA GLY A 58 13.06 3.96 -1.18
C GLY A 58 13.29 2.45 -1.26
N ILE A 59 14.46 1.96 -0.85
CA ILE A 59 14.75 0.51 -0.77
C ILE A 59 14.32 -0.07 0.58
N ILE A 60 14.53 0.67 1.68
CA ILE A 60 14.36 0.17 3.05
C ILE A 60 12.92 0.35 3.55
N ALA A 61 12.29 1.50 3.30
CA ALA A 61 10.96 1.80 3.85
C ALA A 61 9.84 0.90 3.29
N PRO A 62 9.78 0.59 1.98
CA PRO A 62 8.71 -0.26 1.44
C PRO A 62 8.68 -1.68 2.01
N PRO A 63 9.80 -2.40 2.19
CA PRO A 63 9.80 -3.71 2.86
C PRO A 63 9.20 -3.66 4.26
N PHE A 64 9.48 -2.63 5.06
CA PHE A 64 8.86 -2.46 6.39
C PHE A 64 7.35 -2.26 6.29
N ALA A 65 6.89 -1.36 5.41
CA ALA A 65 5.46 -1.13 5.20
C ALA A 65 4.74 -2.40 4.71
N ILE A 66 5.36 -3.15 3.79
CA ILE A 66 4.87 -4.44 3.29
C ILE A 66 4.81 -5.47 4.41
N LEU A 67 5.84 -5.56 5.26
CA LEU A 67 5.86 -6.48 6.39
C LEU A 67 4.70 -6.21 7.36
N ILE A 68 4.48 -4.94 7.72
CA ILE A 68 3.35 -4.55 8.57
C ILE A 68 2.02 -4.89 7.87
N ALA A 69 1.89 -4.59 6.58
CA ALA A 69 0.70 -4.92 5.80
C ALA A 69 0.41 -6.43 5.71
N VAL A 70 1.45 -7.27 5.65
CA VAL A 70 1.33 -8.74 5.72
C VAL A 70 0.84 -9.16 7.11
N VAL A 71 1.43 -8.61 8.18
CA VAL A 71 1.06 -8.96 9.56
C VAL A 71 -0.38 -8.54 9.86
N LEU A 72 -0.79 -7.33 9.48
CA LEU A 72 -2.17 -6.86 9.63
C LEU A 72 -3.16 -7.64 8.75
N GLY A 73 -2.69 -8.17 7.62
CA GLY A 73 -3.47 -9.02 6.73
C GLY A 73 -3.55 -10.48 7.17
N LEU A 74 -2.74 -10.89 8.15
CA LEU A 74 -2.67 -12.27 8.62
C LEU A 74 -4.00 -12.77 9.22
N PRO A 75 -4.74 -12.00 10.06
CA PRO A 75 -6.06 -12.39 10.55
C PRO A 75 -7.05 -12.62 9.40
N LEU A 76 -6.96 -11.80 8.35
CA LEU A 76 -7.77 -11.89 7.15
C LEU A 76 -7.61 -13.23 6.43
N ARG A 77 -6.41 -13.81 6.50
CA ARG A 77 -6.02 -15.06 5.83
C ARG A 77 -6.22 -16.29 6.72
N LEU A 78 -5.93 -16.16 8.01
CA LEU A 78 -5.99 -17.24 8.99
C LEU A 78 -7.43 -17.59 9.37
N VAL A 79 -8.33 -16.60 9.44
CA VAL A 79 -9.72 -16.82 9.85
C VAL A 79 -10.59 -17.12 8.62
N PRO A 80 -11.09 -18.35 8.42
CA PRO A 80 -11.81 -18.74 7.20
C PRO A 80 -13.08 -17.93 6.97
N SER A 81 -13.76 -17.52 8.05
CA SER A 81 -14.97 -16.69 7.98
C SER A 81 -14.69 -15.29 7.43
N ILE A 82 -13.59 -14.66 7.87
CA ILE A 82 -13.17 -13.33 7.39
C ILE A 82 -12.68 -13.44 5.95
N ASN A 83 -11.90 -14.46 5.63
CA ASN A 83 -11.43 -14.70 4.26
C ASN A 83 -12.59 -14.85 3.26
N ARG A 84 -13.61 -15.64 3.60
CA ARG A 84 -14.81 -15.80 2.73
C ARG A 84 -15.57 -14.48 2.57
N TRP A 85 -15.74 -13.72 3.65
CA TRP A 85 -16.41 -12.43 3.60
C TRP A 85 -15.63 -11.41 2.77
N TRP A 86 -14.32 -11.36 2.93
CA TRP A 86 -13.42 -10.46 2.20
C TRP A 86 -13.34 -10.83 0.71
N ALA A 87 -13.21 -12.12 0.38
CA ALA A 87 -13.19 -12.61 -1.00
C ALA A 87 -14.56 -12.50 -1.70
N GLY A 88 -15.67 -12.53 -0.94
CA GLY A 88 -17.02 -12.38 -1.47
C GLY A 88 -17.42 -10.94 -1.79
N ASN A 89 -16.75 -9.95 -1.19
CA ASN A 89 -17.13 -8.55 -1.29
C ASN A 89 -16.15 -7.73 -2.14
N GLY A 90 -16.24 -7.91 -3.47
CA GLY A 90 -15.49 -7.13 -4.46
C GLY A 90 -15.55 -5.60 -4.25
N ARG A 91 -16.70 -5.11 -3.76
CA ARG A 91 -16.94 -3.69 -3.46
C ARG A 91 -16.01 -3.14 -2.38
N ILE A 92 -15.60 -3.95 -1.41
CA ILE A 92 -14.71 -3.51 -0.33
C ILE A 92 -13.32 -3.18 -0.89
N TYR A 93 -12.85 -3.89 -1.91
CA TYR A 93 -11.58 -3.56 -2.57
C TYR A 93 -11.64 -2.19 -3.24
N LEU A 94 -12.74 -1.89 -3.93
CA LEU A 94 -12.97 -0.58 -4.55
C LEU A 94 -13.07 0.53 -3.50
N LEU A 95 -13.81 0.31 -2.41
CA LEU A 95 -13.92 1.28 -1.32
C LEU A 95 -12.58 1.53 -0.62
N THR A 96 -11.80 0.47 -0.39
CA THR A 96 -10.47 0.58 0.23
C THR A 96 -9.48 1.30 -0.70
N ALA A 97 -9.51 1.00 -1.99
CA ALA A 97 -8.70 1.70 -3.00
C ALA A 97 -9.08 3.19 -3.06
N ALA A 98 -10.39 3.49 -3.11
CA ALA A 98 -10.90 4.84 -3.12
C ALA A 98 -10.54 5.61 -1.85
N ALA A 99 -10.61 4.96 -0.67
CA ALA A 99 -10.21 5.56 0.60
C ALA A 99 -8.70 5.86 0.62
N GLY A 100 -7.85 4.93 0.17
CA GLY A 100 -6.41 5.16 0.05
C GLY A 100 -6.08 6.32 -0.88
N LEU A 101 -6.74 6.39 -2.05
CA LEU A 101 -6.57 7.49 -3.00
C LEU A 101 -7.06 8.82 -2.43
N ALA A 102 -8.22 8.83 -1.75
CA ALA A 102 -8.76 10.03 -1.11
C ALA A 102 -7.82 10.58 -0.02
N LEU A 103 -7.18 9.70 0.76
CA LEU A 103 -6.15 10.08 1.72
C LEU A 103 -4.94 10.70 1.04
N ILE A 104 -4.47 10.13 -0.08
CA ILE A 104 -3.36 10.68 -0.85
C ILE A 104 -3.71 12.08 -1.37
N VAL A 105 -4.90 12.22 -1.99
CA VAL A 105 -5.37 13.51 -2.50
C VAL A 105 -5.51 14.53 -1.36
N ALA A 106 -6.08 14.13 -0.22
CA ALA A 106 -6.20 15.00 0.94
C ALA A 106 -4.82 15.45 1.46
N GLY A 107 -3.82 14.58 1.44
CA GLY A 107 -2.45 14.93 1.86
C GLY A 107 -1.80 15.98 0.96
N TYR A 108 -2.11 15.99 -0.33
CA TYR A 108 -1.65 17.05 -1.25
C TYR A 108 -2.49 18.32 -1.19
N VAL A 109 -3.81 18.22 -0.97
CA VAL A 109 -4.74 19.36 -0.97
C VAL A 109 -4.71 20.14 0.34
N LYS A 110 -4.39 19.49 1.46
CA LYS A 110 -4.32 20.11 2.78
C LYS A 110 -2.86 20.16 3.25
N PRO A 111 -2.03 21.08 2.71
CA PRO A 111 -0.66 21.22 3.16
C PRO A 111 -0.62 21.66 4.64
N VAL A 112 0.37 21.15 5.35
CA VAL A 112 0.69 21.54 6.72
C VAL A 112 1.79 22.59 6.66
N GLN A 113 1.66 23.62 7.48
CA GLN A 113 2.71 24.62 7.62
C GLN A 113 3.79 24.09 8.55
N GLU A 114 5.00 23.96 8.01
CA GLU A 114 6.18 23.60 8.78
C GLU A 114 7.10 24.82 8.86
N SER A 115 7.46 25.19 10.09
CA SER A 115 8.37 26.30 10.33
C SER A 115 9.80 25.83 10.16
N VAL A 116 10.40 26.13 9.01
CA VAL A 116 11.81 25.83 8.75
C VAL A 116 12.64 27.03 9.18
N THR A 117 13.56 26.80 10.12
CA THR A 117 14.50 27.84 10.56
C THR A 117 15.79 27.69 9.77
N ALA A 118 15.91 28.42 8.66
CA ALA A 118 17.13 28.46 7.86
C ALA A 118 17.82 29.82 8.03
N GLY A 119 19.06 29.82 8.49
CA GLY A 119 19.89 31.04 8.55
C GLY A 119 19.42 32.14 9.53
N GLY A 120 18.62 31.81 10.54
CA GLY A 120 18.14 32.79 11.55
C GLY A 120 16.83 33.50 11.19
N THR A 121 16.27 33.25 9.99
CA THR A 121 14.93 33.68 9.59
C THR A 121 13.98 32.49 9.55
N THR A 122 12.91 32.55 10.33
CA THR A 122 11.82 31.55 10.32
C THR A 122 10.97 31.77 9.07
N SER A 123 11.09 30.86 8.10
CA SER A 123 10.20 30.84 6.93
C SER A 123 9.17 29.72 7.11
N THR A 124 7.90 30.06 7.01
CA THR A 124 6.81 29.07 6.98
C THR A 124 6.69 28.50 5.57
N ALA A 125 6.86 27.19 5.44
CA ALA A 125 6.68 26.48 4.18
C ALA A 125 5.42 25.62 4.24
N GLU A 126 4.63 25.64 3.16
CA GLU A 126 3.54 24.69 2.96
C GLU A 126 4.13 23.39 2.40
N ILE A 127 4.01 22.31 3.17
CA ILE A 127 4.48 20.98 2.79
C ILE A 127 3.26 20.04 2.79
N PRO A 128 3.15 19.09 1.84
CA PRO A 128 2.08 18.10 1.87
C PRO A 128 2.01 17.37 3.22
N ASP A 129 0.81 17.07 3.70
CA ASP A 129 0.62 16.35 4.96
C ASP A 129 1.16 14.92 4.84
N GLY A 130 2.35 14.71 5.40
CA GLY A 130 3.03 13.41 5.37
C GLY A 130 2.21 12.30 6.02
N GLY A 131 1.46 12.61 7.08
CA GLY A 131 0.63 11.62 7.78
C GLY A 131 -0.49 11.08 6.89
N LEU A 132 -1.19 11.97 6.18
CA LEU A 132 -2.24 11.60 5.21
C LEU A 132 -1.68 10.80 4.05
N LEU A 133 -0.51 11.21 3.51
CA LEU A 133 0.15 10.50 2.43
C LEU A 133 0.60 9.10 2.86
N PHE A 134 1.22 8.97 4.05
CA PHE A 134 1.61 7.66 4.60
C PHE A 134 0.41 6.76 4.82
N ALA A 135 -0.67 7.28 5.41
CA ALA A 135 -1.89 6.52 5.63
C ALA A 135 -2.48 6.03 4.29
N GLY A 136 -2.55 6.90 3.28
CA GLY A 136 -3.08 6.55 1.96
C GLY A 136 -2.27 5.48 1.25
N TRP A 137 -0.94 5.63 1.19
CA TRP A 137 -0.05 4.63 0.60
C TRP A 137 -0.07 3.31 1.37
N PHE A 138 -0.17 3.37 2.70
CA PHE A 138 -0.29 2.17 3.54
C PHE A 138 -1.59 1.41 3.27
N VAL A 139 -2.72 2.11 3.15
CA VAL A 139 -4.01 1.50 2.81
C VAL A 139 -3.94 0.79 1.45
N ILE A 140 -3.31 1.42 0.45
CA ILE A 140 -3.09 0.81 -0.87
C ILE A 140 -2.15 -0.40 -0.76
N ALA A 141 -1.09 -0.33 0.05
CA ALA A 141 -0.18 -1.45 0.27
C ALA A 141 -0.89 -2.65 0.93
N VAL A 142 -1.69 -2.41 1.97
CA VAL A 142 -2.53 -3.43 2.61
C VAL A 142 -3.47 -4.06 1.60
N LEU A 143 -4.11 -3.24 0.75
CA LEU A 143 -4.97 -3.72 -0.31
C LEU A 143 -4.22 -4.62 -1.30
N LEU A 144 -3.07 -4.19 -1.82
CA LEU A 144 -2.28 -4.92 -2.81
C LEU A 144 -1.75 -6.26 -2.27
N VAL A 145 -1.24 -6.23 -1.04
CA VAL A 145 -0.69 -7.41 -0.37
C VAL A 145 -1.81 -8.39 -0.02
N ASN A 146 -3.00 -7.91 0.36
CA ASN A 146 -4.11 -8.75 0.82
C ASN A 146 -5.24 -8.92 -0.18
N ALA A 147 -5.05 -8.44 -1.41
CA ALA A 147 -5.97 -8.67 -2.52
C ALA A 147 -5.91 -10.13 -2.94
N SER A 148 -6.70 -10.99 -2.28
CA SER A 148 -7.10 -12.26 -2.84
C SER A 148 -8.06 -11.99 -4.01
N LEU A 149 -7.55 -11.43 -5.10
CA LEU A 149 -8.30 -11.17 -6.33
C LEU A 149 -9.07 -12.45 -6.67
N PRO A 150 -10.41 -12.46 -6.56
CA PRO A 150 -11.19 -13.60 -6.97
C PRO A 150 -11.10 -13.64 -8.49
N LEU A 151 -10.21 -14.45 -9.04
CA LEU A 151 -10.14 -14.79 -10.47
C LEU A 151 -11.44 -15.42 -11.02
N ARG A 152 -12.46 -15.56 -10.16
CA ARG A 152 -13.83 -15.97 -10.46
C ARG A 152 -14.48 -15.13 -11.55
N TRP A 153 -14.09 -13.86 -11.69
CA TRP A 153 -14.67 -12.94 -12.68
C TRP A 153 -14.17 -13.17 -14.11
N VAL A 154 -13.06 -13.88 -14.31
CA VAL A 154 -12.47 -14.06 -15.66
C VAL A 154 -13.03 -15.29 -16.40
N LEU A 155 -13.65 -16.23 -15.68
CA LEU A 155 -14.12 -17.50 -16.26
C LEU A 155 -15.66 -17.63 -16.34
N GLY A 156 -16.41 -16.56 -16.03
CA GLY A 156 -17.87 -16.59 -15.96
C GLY A 156 -18.62 -16.34 -17.28
N GLU A 157 -17.96 -15.88 -18.34
CA GLU A 157 -18.64 -15.37 -19.55
C GLU A 157 -18.63 -16.33 -20.76
N HIS A 158 -18.21 -17.59 -20.60
CA HIS A 158 -18.07 -18.54 -21.73
C HIS A 158 -18.71 -19.91 -21.52
N ARG A 159 -19.80 -19.97 -20.74
CA ARG A 159 -20.78 -21.07 -20.86
C ARG A 159 -22.21 -20.53 -20.71
N ARG A 160 -22.74 -20.01 -21.82
CA ARG A 160 -24.15 -20.14 -22.13
C ARG A 160 -24.26 -20.66 -23.55
#